data_AF-A0AAE0YHU4-F1
#
_entry.id   AF-A0AAE0YHU4-F1
#
_cell.length_a   1.000
_cell.length_b   1.000
_cell.length_c   1.000
_cell.angle_alpha   90.00
_cell.angle_beta   90.00
_cell.angle_gamma   90.00
#
_symmetry.space_group_name_H-M   'P 1'
#
loop_
_entity.id
_entity.type
_entity.pdbx_description
1 polymer ?
#
loop_
_entity_poly.entity_id
_entity_poly.type
_entity_poly.pdbx_seq_one_letter_code
_entity_poly.pdbx_strand_id
1 'polypeptide(L)'
;MDVNIKLNLAMLIAIVAVEAISMIWYAHGSPWGRRVGDRYFVTAIICDIGLVVILKFIIDNYWGISKWEDAMLLSGWLTLLFICLQAPHTVHNSDSFYYCFVHALHKFSIMFAATFCLVHFRHM
;
A
#
# COMPACT_ATOMS: atom_id res chain seq x y z
N MET A 1 -17.75 3.35 -20.00
CA MET A 1 -17.04 2.40 -19.13
C MET A 1 -17.82 2.34 -17.84
N ASP A 2 -18.59 1.28 -17.61
CA ASP A 2 -19.33 1.10 -16.36
C ASP A 2 -18.37 0.56 -15.29
N VAL A 3 -18.05 1.38 -14.30
CA VAL A 3 -17.18 0.98 -13.17
C VAL A 3 -18.04 0.18 -12.19
N ASN A 4 -18.11 -1.14 -12.37
CA ASN A 4 -18.88 -2.03 -11.49
C ASN A 4 -17.96 -2.62 -10.40
N ILE A 5 -17.75 -1.87 -9.32
CA ILE A 5 -16.93 -2.32 -8.18
C ILE A 5 -17.79 -3.18 -7.27
N LYS A 6 -17.76 -4.50 -7.48
CA LYS A 6 -18.34 -5.45 -6.52
C LYS A 6 -17.34 -5.67 -5.38
N LEU A 7 -17.75 -5.34 -4.17
CA LEU A 7 -17.01 -5.71 -2.96
C LEU A 7 -16.95 -7.24 -2.90
N ASN A 8 -15.74 -7.80 -2.92
CA ASN A 8 -15.49 -9.23 -2.78
C ASN A 8 -14.60 -9.52 -1.57
N LEU A 9 -14.50 -10.79 -1.19
CA LEU A 9 -13.72 -11.22 -0.04
C LEU A 9 -12.23 -10.84 -0.18
N ALA A 10 -11.70 -10.88 -1.40
CA ALA A 10 -10.32 -10.45 -1.71
C ALA A 10 -10.04 -9.00 -1.29
N MET A 11 -10.99 -8.07 -1.52
CA MET A 11 -10.85 -6.69 -1.10
C MET A 11 -10.81 -6.55 0.43
N LEU A 12 -11.64 -7.31 1.14
CA LEU A 12 -11.65 -7.30 2.60
C LEU A 12 -10.33 -7.84 3.17
N ILE A 13 -9.82 -8.95 2.62
CA ILE A 13 -8.52 -9.50 3.00
C ILE A 13 -7.39 -8.51 2.71
N ALA A 14 -7.44 -7.82 1.57
CA ALA A 14 -6.44 -6.82 1.20
C ALA A 14 -6.42 -5.65 2.21
N ILE A 15 -7.59 -5.13 2.63
CA ILE A 15 -7.69 -4.07 3.63
C ILE A 15 -7.07 -4.52 4.95
N VAL A 16 -7.41 -5.73 5.43
CA VAL A 16 -6.86 -6.27 6.68
C VAL A 16 -5.35 -6.46 6.59
N ALA A 17 -4.83 -6.92 5.45
CA ALA A 17 -3.40 -7.11 5.23
C ALA A 17 -2.63 -5.78 5.24
N VAL A 18 -3.16 -4.73 4.59
CA VAL A 18 -2.57 -3.39 4.58
C VAL A 18 -2.48 -2.83 6.01
N GLU A 19 -3.54 -2.94 6.79
CA GLU A 19 -3.56 -2.42 8.14
C GLU A 19 -2.65 -3.25 9.07
N ALA A 20 -2.59 -4.58 8.91
CA ALA A 20 -1.69 -5.44 9.67
C ALA A 20 -0.21 -5.07 9.44
N ILE A 21 0.19 -4.87 8.18
CA ILE A 21 1.54 -4.41 7.84
C ILE A 21 1.79 -3.03 8.43
N SER A 22 0.85 -2.11 8.27
CA SER A 22 0.97 -0.76 8.83
C SER A 22 1.19 -0.81 10.34
N MET A 23 0.43 -1.61 11.08
CA MET A 23 0.59 -1.78 12.53
C MET A 23 1.99 -2.28 12.93
N ILE A 24 2.57 -3.24 12.20
CA ILE A 24 3.95 -3.72 12.44
C ILE A 24 4.95 -2.58 12.30
N TRP A 25 4.76 -1.75 11.27
CA TRP A 25 5.62 -0.60 11.02
C TRP A 25 5.42 0.54 12.03
N TYR A 26 4.37 0.56 12.86
CA TYR A 26 4.27 1.47 14.00
C TYR A 26 4.70 0.82 15.33
N ALA A 27 5.07 -0.47 15.32
CA ALA A 27 5.52 -1.20 16.50
C ALA A 27 6.93 -0.75 16.96
N HIS A 28 7.31 -1.19 18.16
CA HIS A 28 8.57 -0.81 18.79
C HIS A 28 9.77 -1.19 17.91
N GLY A 29 10.62 -0.22 17.55
CA GLY A 29 11.80 -0.41 16.71
C GLY A 29 11.71 0.17 15.29
N SER A 30 10.56 0.73 14.88
CA SER A 30 10.44 1.39 13.57
C SER A 30 10.89 2.87 13.61
N PRO A 31 11.28 3.46 12.47
CA PRO A 31 11.66 4.88 12.38
C PRO A 31 10.50 5.85 12.66
N TRP A 32 9.26 5.35 12.67
CA TRP A 32 8.07 6.13 13.04
C TRP A 32 7.87 6.22 14.56
N GLY A 33 8.69 5.50 15.35
CA GLY A 33 8.62 5.49 16.80
C GLY A 33 7.38 4.78 17.32
N ARG A 34 7.23 4.74 18.65
CA ARG A 34 6.10 4.09 19.34
C ARG A 34 4.82 4.95 19.26
N ARG A 35 4.31 5.17 18.05
CA ARG A 35 3.14 6.03 17.76
C ARG A 35 1.86 5.24 17.44
N VAL A 36 1.81 3.94 17.77
CA VAL A 36 0.61 3.10 17.58
C VAL A 36 -0.63 3.75 18.21
N GLY A 37 -0.48 4.35 19.39
CA GLY A 37 -1.57 5.00 20.13
C GLY A 37 -2.08 6.32 19.53
N ASP A 38 -1.32 6.95 18.64
CA ASP A 38 -1.69 8.23 17.99
C ASP A 38 -2.33 8.01 16.61
N ARG A 39 -2.53 6.77 16.18
CA ARG A 39 -3.14 6.48 14.88
C ARG A 39 -4.64 6.72 14.92
N TYR A 40 -5.11 7.60 14.04
CA TYR A 40 -6.53 7.72 13.70
C TYR A 40 -7.00 6.49 12.94
N PHE A 41 -7.35 5.42 13.67
CA PHE A 41 -7.66 4.10 13.12
C PHE A 41 -8.80 4.13 12.09
N VAL A 42 -9.85 4.91 12.35
CA VAL A 42 -10.96 5.09 11.39
C VAL A 42 -10.47 5.71 10.08
N THR A 43 -9.65 6.74 10.15
CA THR A 43 -9.08 7.40 8.97
C THR A 43 -8.16 6.45 8.21
N ALA A 44 -7.37 5.63 8.91
CA ALA A 44 -6.51 4.61 8.29
C ALA A 44 -7.34 3.60 7.48
N ILE A 45 -8.40 3.04 8.07
CA ILE A 45 -9.29 2.10 7.38
C ILE A 45 -9.92 2.73 6.13
N ILE A 46 -10.40 3.97 6.21
CA ILE A 46 -10.98 4.67 5.06
C ILE A 46 -9.95 4.82 3.92
N CYS A 47 -8.72 5.20 4.27
CA CYS A 47 -7.62 5.29 3.31
C CYS A 47 -7.27 3.91 2.70
N ASP A 48 -7.28 2.84 3.48
CA ASP A 48 -7.00 1.48 3.02
C ASP A 48 -8.07 0.98 2.06
N ILE A 49 -9.35 1.25 2.35
CA ILE A 49 -10.47 0.98 1.43
C ILE A 49 -10.23 1.72 0.11
N GLY A 50 -9.94 3.02 0.17
CA GLY A 50 -9.66 3.83 -1.01
C GLY A 50 -8.49 3.29 -1.84
N LEU A 51 -7.40 2.91 -1.18
CA LEU A 51 -6.23 2.29 -1.80
C LEU A 51 -6.59 1.00 -2.53
N VAL A 52 -7.28 0.07 -1.86
CA VAL A 52 -7.67 -1.23 -2.42
C VAL A 52 -8.62 -1.06 -3.61
N VAL A 53 -9.56 -0.11 -3.53
CA VAL A 53 -10.47 0.24 -4.62
C VAL A 53 -9.70 0.76 -5.84
N ILE A 54 -8.75 1.68 -5.64
CA ILE A 54 -7.91 2.23 -6.72
C ILE A 54 -7.06 1.13 -7.35
N LEU A 55 -6.40 0.30 -6.53
CA LEU A 55 -5.58 -0.80 -7.02
C LEU A 55 -6.39 -1.81 -7.81
N LYS A 56 -7.57 -2.19 -7.31
CA LYS A 56 -8.48 -3.07 -8.03
C LYS A 56 -8.88 -2.49 -9.39
N PHE A 57 -9.22 -1.20 -9.42
CA PHE A 57 -9.54 -0.52 -10.67
C PHE A 57 -8.38 -0.54 -11.67
N ILE A 58 -7.15 -0.28 -11.22
CA ILE A 58 -5.95 -0.35 -12.06
C ILE A 58 -5.75 -1.76 -12.60
N ILE A 59 -5.84 -2.78 -11.75
CA ILE A 59 -5.63 -4.19 -12.13
C ILE A 59 -6.67 -4.65 -13.15
N ASP A 60 -7.94 -4.32 -12.92
CA ASP A 60 -9.03 -4.79 -13.76
C ASP A 60 -9.08 -4.09 -15.13
N ASN A 61 -8.56 -2.86 -15.25
CA ASN A 61 -8.71 -2.04 -16.47
C ASN A 61 -7.41 -1.72 -17.22
N TYR A 62 -6.25 -1.69 -16.54
CA TYR A 62 -5.01 -1.17 -17.12
C TYR A 62 -3.80 -2.09 -16.94
N TRP A 63 -3.76 -2.87 -15.85
CA TRP A 63 -2.59 -3.70 -15.52
C TRP A 63 -3.02 -5.12 -15.13
N GLY A 64 -3.24 -5.96 -16.14
CA GLY A 64 -3.57 -7.37 -15.92
C GLY A 64 -2.41 -8.10 -15.22
N ILE A 65 -2.67 -8.64 -14.03
CA ILE A 65 -1.70 -9.40 -13.26
C ILE A 65 -1.91 -10.89 -13.53
N SER A 66 -0.88 -11.55 -14.05
CA SER A 66 -0.88 -13.00 -14.31
C SER A 66 -0.05 -13.78 -13.29
N LYS A 67 1.01 -13.15 -12.78
CA LYS A 67 1.93 -13.72 -11.79
C LYS A 67 2.21 -12.73 -10.67
N TRP A 68 2.76 -13.22 -9.56
CA TRP A 68 3.07 -12.37 -8.41
C TRP A 68 4.15 -11.33 -8.74
N GLU A 69 5.03 -11.60 -9.71
CA GLU A 69 6.05 -10.67 -10.19
C GLU A 69 5.41 -9.43 -10.85
N ASP A 70 4.29 -9.59 -11.56
CA ASP A 70 3.56 -8.45 -12.18
C ASP A 70 2.97 -7.54 -11.09
N ALA A 71 2.49 -8.13 -9.98
CA ALA A 71 2.02 -7.40 -8.81
C ALA A 71 3.16 -6.65 -8.11
N MET A 72 4.34 -7.28 -8.04
CA MET A 72 5.57 -6.68 -7.52
C MET A 72 6.00 -5.47 -8.36
N LEU A 73 5.96 -5.60 -9.69
CA LEU A 73 6.29 -4.52 -10.62
C LEU A 73 5.32 -3.34 -10.51
N LEU A 74 4.00 -3.60 -10.49
CA LEU A 74 3.00 -2.55 -10.31
C LEU A 74 3.22 -1.80 -8.99
N SER A 75 3.43 -2.54 -7.90
CA SER A 75 3.69 -1.99 -6.57
C SER A 75 4.98 -1.18 -6.53
N GLY A 76 6.02 -1.65 -7.21
CA GLY A 76 7.30 -0.95 -7.38
C GLY A 76 7.12 0.39 -8.11
N TRP A 77 6.42 0.39 -9.25
CA TRP A 77 6.15 1.62 -10.02
C TRP A 77 5.34 2.65 -9.23
N LEU A 78 4.28 2.23 -8.55
CA LEU A 78 3.46 3.13 -7.73
C LEU A 78 4.26 3.67 -6.53
N THR A 79 5.15 2.86 -5.95
CA THR A 79 6.03 3.30 -4.87
C THR A 79 7.07 4.30 -5.39
N LEU A 80 7.68 4.05 -6.54
CA LEU A 80 8.61 4.99 -7.17
C LEU A 80 7.93 6.32 -7.48
N LEU A 81 6.70 6.29 -8.00
CA LEU A 81 5.90 7.50 -8.22
C LEU A 81 5.70 8.28 -6.91
N PHE A 82 5.33 7.59 -5.83
CA PHE A 82 5.22 8.20 -4.50
C PHE A 82 6.54 8.81 -4.05
N ILE A 83 7.66 8.12 -4.20
CA ILE A 83 8.98 8.64 -3.83
C ILE A 83 9.33 9.88 -4.65
N CYS A 84 9.11 9.87 -5.97
CA CYS A 84 9.39 11.03 -6.82
C CYS A 84 8.58 12.27 -6.40
N LEU A 85 7.36 12.08 -5.91
CA LEU A 85 6.51 13.16 -5.40
C LEU A 85 6.90 13.58 -3.98
N GLN A 86 7.26 12.63 -3.12
CA GLN A 86 7.54 12.87 -1.70
C GLN A 86 8.97 13.36 -1.44
N ALA A 87 9.96 12.85 -2.19
CA ALA A 87 11.37 13.08 -1.95
C ALA A 87 11.73 14.57 -1.88
N PRO A 88 11.28 15.45 -2.81
CA PRO A 88 11.59 16.89 -2.76
C PRO A 88 11.14 17.57 -1.45
N HIS A 89 10.06 17.08 -0.84
CA HIS A 89 9.52 17.57 0.43
C HIS A 89 10.20 16.99 1.66
N THR A 90 11.28 16.23 1.50
CA THR A 90 11.99 15.58 2.60
C THR A 90 13.50 15.81 2.56
N VAL A 91 14.03 16.45 1.51
CA VAL A 91 15.48 16.75 1.36
C VAL A 91 15.86 17.98 2.19
N HIS A 92 16.01 17.79 3.50
CA HIS A 92 16.35 18.88 4.42
C HIS A 92 17.51 18.53 5.37
N ASN A 93 17.91 17.25 5.46
CA ASN A 93 18.92 16.78 6.40
C ASN A 93 19.73 15.60 5.82
N SER A 94 20.87 15.25 6.44
CA SER A 94 21.72 14.12 6.05
C SER A 94 21.01 12.76 6.15
N ASP A 95 20.07 12.62 7.09
CA ASP A 95 19.30 11.38 7.28
C ASP A 95 18.10 11.25 6.33
N SER A 96 17.85 12.26 5.48
CA SER A 96 16.69 12.30 4.57
C SER A 96 16.61 11.08 3.66
N PHE A 97 17.76 10.53 3.25
CA PHE A 97 17.79 9.30 2.44
C PHE A 97 17.27 8.08 3.21
N TYR A 98 17.70 7.90 4.47
CA TYR A 98 17.25 6.78 5.31
C TYR A 98 15.74 6.84 5.53
N TYR A 99 15.22 8.02 5.90
CA TYR A 99 13.77 8.20 6.06
C TYR A 99 13.02 7.93 4.76
N CYS A 100 13.48 8.49 3.63
CA CYS A 100 12.87 8.25 2.33
C CYS A 100 12.84 6.75 1.98
N PHE A 101 13.93 6.03 2.22
CA PHE A 101 14.04 4.60 1.95
C PHE A 101 13.09 3.76 2.81
N VAL A 102 12.99 4.07 4.10
CA VAL A 102 12.06 3.41 5.04
C VAL A 102 10.61 3.67 4.62
N HIS A 103 10.27 4.92 4.27
CA HIS A 103 8.95 5.27 3.73
C HIS A 103 8.64 4.51 2.44
N ALA A 104 9.59 4.43 1.52
CA ALA A 104 9.49 3.65 0.29
C ALA A 104 9.19 2.17 0.57
N LEU A 105 9.97 1.53 1.46
CA LEU A 105 9.79 0.13 1.82
C LEU A 105 8.39 -0.14 2.37
N HIS A 106 7.90 0.69 3.29
CA HIS A 106 6.55 0.53 3.82
C HIS A 106 5.48 0.70 2.75
N LYS A 107 5.58 1.73 1.89
CA LYS A 107 4.64 1.95 0.78
C LYS A 107 4.66 0.79 -0.22
N PHE A 108 5.83 0.25 -0.50
CA PHE A 108 5.97 -0.95 -1.31
C PHE A 108 5.30 -2.16 -0.65
N SER A 109 5.55 -2.41 0.64
CA SER A 109 4.97 -3.55 1.35
C SER A 109 3.45 -3.52 1.35
N ILE A 110 2.82 -2.37 1.62
CA ILE A 110 1.35 -2.27 1.60
C ILE A 110 0.78 -2.42 0.19
N MET A 111 1.42 -1.82 -0.82
CA MET A 111 1.00 -1.92 -2.22
C MET A 111 1.10 -3.38 -2.71
N PHE A 112 2.21 -4.04 -2.40
CA PHE A 112 2.43 -5.42 -2.79
C PHE A 112 1.48 -6.38 -2.10
N ALA A 113 1.26 -6.25 -0.80
CA ALA A 113 0.32 -7.08 -0.08
C ALA A 113 -1.12 -6.91 -0.58
N ALA A 114 -1.56 -5.67 -0.84
CA ALA A 114 -2.89 -5.39 -1.36
C ALA A 114 -3.08 -5.98 -2.76
N THR A 115 -2.15 -5.72 -3.68
CA THR A 115 -2.20 -6.24 -5.05
C THR A 115 -2.12 -7.77 -5.08
N PHE A 116 -1.27 -8.37 -4.25
CA PHE A 116 -1.18 -9.81 -4.09
C PHE A 116 -2.50 -10.42 -3.62
N CYS A 117 -3.13 -9.85 -2.58
CA CYS A 117 -4.41 -10.35 -2.05
C CYS A 117 -5.53 -10.23 -3.10
N LEU A 118 -5.60 -9.11 -3.82
CA LEU A 118 -6.60 -8.88 -4.86
C LEU A 118 -6.53 -9.90 -6.00
N VAL A 119 -5.33 -10.40 -6.29
CA VAL A 119 -5.09 -11.34 -7.38
C VAL A 119 -5.24 -12.78 -6.90
N HIS A 120 -4.60 -13.13 -5.79
CA HIS A 120 -4.56 -14.50 -5.28
C HIS A 120 -5.92 -14.97 -4.75
N PHE A 121 -6.69 -14.08 -4.13
CA PHE A 121 -8.01 -14.39 -3.59
C PHE A 121 -9.16 -13.97 -4.52
N ARG A 122 -8.87 -13.62 -5.79
CA ARG A 122 -9.87 -13.14 -6.76
C ARG A 122 -11.06 -14.09 -6.94
N HIS A 123 -10.83 -15.39 -6.77
CA HIS A 123 -11.78 -16.47 -7.02
C HIS A 123 -12.38 -17.09 -5.74
N MET A 124 -12.07 -16.55 -4.56
CA MET A 124 -12.77 -16.88 -3.32
C MET A 124 -14.01 -16.01 -3.15
#